data_AF-A0A395X8R0-F1
#
_entry.id   AF-A0A395X8R0-F1
#
_cell.length_a   1.000
_cell.length_b   1.000
_cell.length_c   1.000
_cell.angle_alpha   90.00
_cell.angle_beta   90.00
_cell.angle_gamma   90.00
#
_symmetry.space_group_name_H-M   'P 1'
#
loop_
_entity.id
_entity.type
_entity.pdbx_description
1 polymer ?
#
loop_
_entity_poly.entity_id
_entity_poly.type
_entity_poly.pdbx_seq_one_letter_code
_entity_poly.pdbx_strand_id
1 'polypeptide(L)'
;MSVRGFDYVPENLRSLTFIEAAKNLKSIHYAMNNFYNEPSAVKELNRMGTKIPKPAIKECISATLMVLLGNAYGRSFEAIEPAEDILQKLSQSDWIYYVEQCLPHDEEVLQKISSGGARVERWCNIVKEFDLKSFEYQNSKIQEFIKFSANLDKNNAKSCANSFYKKLINLN
;
A
#
# COMPACT_ATOMS: atom_id res chain seq x y z
N MET A 1 21.72 11.58 -8.75
CA MET A 1 21.37 12.54 -7.67
C MET A 1 21.47 11.81 -6.35
N SER A 2 22.12 12.38 -5.33
CA SER A 2 22.20 11.74 -4.02
C SER A 2 20.83 11.75 -3.35
N VAL A 3 20.46 10.66 -2.67
CA VAL A 3 19.14 10.42 -2.03
C VAL A 3 18.73 11.55 -1.07
N ARG A 4 19.70 12.29 -0.53
CA ARG A 4 19.47 13.44 0.36
C ARG A 4 19.12 14.74 -0.36
N GLY A 5 19.50 14.90 -1.63
CA GLY A 5 19.25 16.13 -2.40
C GLY A 5 17.76 16.35 -2.70
N PHE A 6 17.00 15.27 -2.86
CA PHE A 6 15.57 15.33 -3.17
C PHE A 6 14.72 15.83 -1.99
N ASP A 7 15.18 15.62 -0.76
CA ASP A 7 14.49 16.11 0.44
C ASP A 7 14.46 17.65 0.51
N TYR A 8 15.34 18.35 -0.23
CA TYR A 8 15.41 19.82 -0.32
C TYR A 8 14.59 20.44 -1.46
N VAL A 9 13.90 19.62 -2.27
CA VAL A 9 12.97 20.09 -3.32
C VAL A 9 11.70 20.64 -2.66
N PRO A 10 11.08 21.71 -3.19
CA PRO A 10 9.80 22.21 -2.69
C PRO A 10 8.76 21.09 -2.59
N GLU A 11 8.03 21.04 -1.46
CA GLU A 11 7.16 19.91 -1.13
C GLU A 11 6.12 19.60 -2.21
N ASN A 12 5.57 20.62 -2.87
CA ASN A 12 4.62 20.43 -3.97
C ASN A 12 5.24 19.65 -5.14
N LEU A 13 6.42 20.07 -5.61
CA LEU A 13 7.12 19.38 -6.70
C LEU A 13 7.54 17.97 -6.27
N ARG A 14 8.06 17.84 -5.04
CA ARG A 14 8.43 16.56 -4.45
C ARG A 14 7.25 15.59 -4.42
N SER A 15 6.09 16.06 -3.95
CA SER A 15 4.85 15.26 -3.88
C SER A 15 4.39 14.81 -5.26
N LEU A 16 4.42 15.70 -6.26
CA LEU A 16 4.03 15.38 -7.64
C LEU A 16 4.92 14.29 -8.24
N THR A 17 6.24 14.38 -8.06
CA THR A 17 7.15 13.34 -8.57
C THR A 17 6.91 12.00 -7.88
N PHE A 18 6.67 11.99 -6.55
CA PHE A 18 6.35 10.74 -5.83
C PHE A 18 5.05 10.10 -6.36
N ILE A 19 4.04 10.93 -6.61
CA ILE A 19 2.75 10.49 -7.19
C ILE A 19 2.97 9.93 -8.60
N GLU A 20 3.77 10.58 -9.43
CA GLU A 20 4.07 10.11 -10.79
C GLU A 20 4.81 8.77 -10.78
N ALA A 21 5.83 8.63 -9.93
CA ALA A 21 6.54 7.36 -9.76
C ALA A 21 5.63 6.23 -9.26
N ALA A 22 4.73 6.52 -8.32
CA ALA A 22 3.74 5.56 -7.82
C ALA A 22 2.73 5.14 -8.90
N LYS A 23 2.24 6.08 -9.71
CA LYS A 23 1.36 5.78 -10.85
C LYS A 23 2.06 4.94 -11.92
N ASN A 24 3.33 5.24 -12.20
CA ASN A 24 4.15 4.42 -13.11
C ASN A 24 4.32 3.00 -12.58
N LEU A 25 4.60 2.83 -11.28
CA LEU A 25 4.68 1.52 -10.64
C LEU A 25 3.37 0.73 -10.78
N LYS A 26 2.21 1.37 -10.57
CA LYS A 26 0.90 0.73 -10.82
C LYS A 26 0.71 0.35 -12.28
N SER A 27 1.06 1.23 -13.22
CA SER A 27 0.99 0.93 -14.65
C SER A 27 1.82 -0.32 -15.00
N ILE A 28 3.02 -0.45 -14.43
CA ILE A 28 3.89 -1.63 -14.60
C ILE A 28 3.28 -2.87 -13.96
N HIS A 29 2.68 -2.73 -12.76
CA HIS A 29 2.01 -3.83 -12.07
C HIS A 29 0.89 -4.47 -12.91
N TYR A 30 0.19 -3.66 -13.72
CA TYR A 30 -0.88 -4.13 -14.61
C TYR A 30 -0.40 -4.54 -16.01
N ALA A 31 0.83 -4.22 -16.38
CA ALA A 31 1.38 -4.53 -17.69
C ALA A 31 1.79 -6.00 -17.84
N MET A 32 2.04 -6.43 -19.08
CA MET A 32 2.68 -7.71 -19.36
C MET A 32 4.10 -7.74 -18.77
N ASN A 33 4.54 -8.92 -18.33
CA ASN A 33 5.84 -9.14 -17.68
C ASN A 33 6.04 -8.28 -16.41
N ASN A 34 4.96 -7.93 -15.70
CA ASN A 34 5.01 -7.12 -14.49
C ASN A 34 6.05 -7.64 -13.48
N PHE A 35 6.13 -8.95 -13.22
CA PHE A 35 7.04 -9.48 -12.21
C PHE A 35 8.52 -9.24 -12.50
N TYR A 36 8.88 -9.13 -13.77
CA TYR A 36 10.24 -8.80 -14.20
C TYR A 36 10.52 -7.29 -14.10
N ASN A 37 9.50 -6.46 -14.34
CA ASN A 37 9.64 -4.99 -14.42
C ASN A 37 9.41 -4.27 -13.08
N GLU A 38 8.57 -4.84 -12.19
CA GLU A 38 8.26 -4.33 -10.86
C GLU A 38 9.50 -4.01 -10.02
N PRO A 39 10.55 -4.87 -9.96
CA PRO A 39 11.72 -4.61 -9.13
C PRO A 39 12.42 -3.28 -9.44
N SER A 40 12.52 -2.92 -10.73
CA SER A 40 13.16 -1.66 -11.14
C SER A 40 12.32 -0.44 -10.70
N ALA A 41 11.02 -0.49 -10.96
CA ALA A 41 10.11 0.61 -10.67
C ALA A 41 9.93 0.84 -9.15
N VAL A 42 9.87 -0.22 -8.35
CA VAL A 42 9.76 -0.07 -6.89
C VAL A 42 11.06 0.45 -6.28
N LYS A 43 12.23 0.03 -6.80
CA LYS A 43 13.54 0.58 -6.38
C LYS A 43 13.63 2.06 -6.71
N GLU A 44 13.07 2.48 -7.84
CA GLU A 44 12.96 3.88 -8.19
C GLU A 44 12.12 4.67 -7.19
N LEU A 45 10.92 4.19 -6.82
CA LEU A 45 10.11 4.83 -5.79
C LEU A 45 10.82 4.86 -4.43
N ASN A 46 11.49 3.76 -4.05
CA ASN A 46 12.22 3.64 -2.79
C ASN A 46 13.40 4.63 -2.69
N ARG A 47 14.16 4.86 -3.77
CA ARG A 47 15.33 5.75 -3.73
C ARG A 47 15.01 7.25 -3.75
N MET A 48 13.75 7.66 -3.94
CA MET A 48 13.41 9.07 -4.16
C MET A 48 13.70 9.93 -2.94
N GLY A 49 13.35 9.49 -1.73
CA GLY A 49 13.55 10.27 -0.52
C GLY A 49 13.45 9.41 0.74
N THR A 50 13.85 10.03 1.84
CA THR A 50 13.81 9.38 3.17
C THR A 50 12.42 9.42 3.78
N LYS A 51 11.60 10.41 3.39
CA LYS A 51 10.21 10.57 3.84
C LYS A 51 9.27 10.82 2.65
N ILE A 52 8.13 10.14 2.66
CA ILE A 52 7.07 10.36 1.68
C ILE A 52 6.27 11.61 2.10
N PRO A 53 6.09 12.61 1.22
CA PRO A 53 5.27 13.77 1.50
C PRO A 53 3.82 13.38 1.77
N LYS A 54 3.17 14.03 2.75
CA LYS A 54 1.77 13.72 3.13
C LYS A 54 0.80 13.67 1.95
N PRO A 55 0.85 14.60 0.96
CA PRO A 55 -0.04 14.54 -0.21
C PRO A 55 0.17 13.31 -1.10
N ALA A 56 1.36 12.70 -1.08
CA ALA A 56 1.71 11.56 -1.92
C ALA A 56 1.46 10.20 -1.24
N ILE A 57 1.26 10.16 0.09
CA ILE A 57 1.14 8.92 0.86
C ILE A 57 0.08 7.97 0.28
N LYS A 58 -1.11 8.49 -0.06
CA LYS A 58 -2.18 7.65 -0.63
C LYS A 58 -1.66 6.86 -1.84
N GLU A 59 -1.07 7.56 -2.81
CA GLU A 59 -0.67 6.95 -4.08
C GLU A 59 0.53 6.02 -3.90
N CYS A 60 1.55 6.45 -3.16
CA CYS A 60 2.76 5.67 -2.93
C CYS A 60 2.48 4.38 -2.17
N ILE A 61 1.67 4.44 -1.11
CA ILE A 61 1.38 3.27 -0.29
C ILE A 61 0.42 2.32 -0.99
N SER A 62 -0.57 2.86 -1.72
CA SER A 62 -1.40 2.08 -2.62
C SER A 62 -0.54 1.29 -3.61
N ALA A 63 0.34 1.96 -4.37
CA ALA A 63 1.23 1.30 -5.34
C ALA A 63 2.15 0.24 -4.70
N THR A 64 2.69 0.54 -3.52
CA THR A 64 3.57 -0.38 -2.79
C THR A 64 2.81 -1.64 -2.34
N LEU A 65 1.60 -1.47 -1.78
CA LEU A 65 0.75 -2.59 -1.40
C LEU A 65 0.31 -3.41 -2.61
N MET A 66 0.05 -2.79 -3.77
CA MET A 66 -0.27 -3.52 -5.00
C MET A 66 0.81 -4.54 -5.37
N VAL A 67 2.09 -4.15 -5.27
CA VAL A 67 3.26 -5.03 -5.47
C VAL A 67 3.31 -6.13 -4.41
N LEU A 68 3.24 -5.77 -3.13
CA LEU A 68 3.38 -6.73 -2.03
C LEU A 68 2.25 -7.76 -1.98
N LEU A 69 1.03 -7.35 -2.28
CA LEU A 69 -0.13 -8.23 -2.37
C LEU A 69 -0.07 -9.09 -3.64
N GLY A 70 0.47 -8.55 -4.73
CA GLY A 70 0.60 -9.23 -6.01
C GLY A 70 -0.74 -9.40 -6.72
N ASN A 71 -0.80 -10.33 -7.66
CA ASN A 71 -1.98 -10.64 -8.45
C ASN A 71 -2.36 -12.13 -8.33
N ALA A 72 -3.24 -12.62 -9.21
CA ALA A 72 -3.70 -14.01 -9.19
C ALA A 72 -2.58 -15.04 -9.46
N TYR A 73 -1.51 -14.64 -10.13
CA TYR A 73 -0.38 -15.51 -10.49
C TYR A 73 0.73 -15.52 -9.43
N GLY A 74 0.80 -14.51 -8.55
CA GLY A 74 1.89 -14.37 -7.60
C GLY A 74 2.26 -12.92 -7.32
N ARG A 75 3.51 -12.69 -6.92
CA ARG A 75 4.15 -11.36 -6.76
C ARG A 75 5.60 -11.48 -7.19
N SER A 76 6.22 -10.38 -7.63
CA SER A 76 7.66 -10.36 -7.87
C SER A 76 8.44 -10.51 -6.57
N PHE A 77 9.33 -11.50 -6.47
CA PHE A 77 10.12 -11.70 -5.26
C PHE A 77 11.19 -10.62 -5.06
N GLU A 78 11.84 -10.19 -6.15
CA GLU A 78 12.87 -9.14 -6.10
C GLU A 78 12.30 -7.75 -5.81
N ALA A 79 10.99 -7.58 -5.90
CA ALA A 79 10.30 -6.34 -5.57
C ALA A 79 9.83 -6.26 -4.11
N ILE A 80 9.93 -7.35 -3.33
CA ILE A 80 9.41 -7.43 -1.95
C ILE A 80 10.22 -6.53 -1.02
N GLU A 81 11.52 -6.79 -0.88
CA GLU A 81 12.41 -6.04 0.02
C GLU A 81 12.35 -4.53 -0.24
N PRO A 82 12.53 -4.02 -1.48
CA PRO A 82 12.42 -2.59 -1.73
C PRO A 82 11.00 -2.02 -1.52
N ALA A 83 9.94 -2.83 -1.57
CA ALA A 83 8.59 -2.41 -1.21
C ALA A 83 8.39 -2.34 0.31
N GLU A 84 8.92 -3.31 1.06
CA GLU A 84 8.91 -3.31 2.52
C GLU A 84 9.71 -2.12 3.06
N ASP A 85 10.86 -1.79 2.46
CA ASP A 85 11.63 -0.58 2.77
C ASP A 85 10.80 0.72 2.65
N ILE A 86 9.91 0.80 1.65
CA ILE A 86 9.03 1.96 1.49
C ILE A 86 8.04 2.05 2.66
N LEU A 87 7.46 0.92 3.05
CA LEU A 87 6.54 0.86 4.19
C LEU A 87 7.23 1.18 5.52
N GLN A 88 8.49 0.79 5.70
CA GLN A 88 9.30 1.09 6.89
C GLN A 88 9.58 2.60 7.08
N LYS A 89 9.45 3.42 6.04
CA LYS A 89 9.58 4.89 6.14
C LYS A 89 8.37 5.57 6.75
N LEU A 90 7.25 4.86 6.89
CA LEU A 90 6.03 5.43 7.43
C LEU A 90 6.13 5.58 8.96
N SER A 91 5.84 6.77 9.45
CA SER A 91 5.57 6.96 10.87
C SER A 91 4.23 6.35 11.25
N GLN A 92 3.98 6.15 12.54
CA GLN A 92 2.65 5.77 13.04
C GLN A 92 1.54 6.71 12.52
N SER A 93 1.78 8.02 12.48
CA SER A 93 0.81 9.00 11.97
C SER A 93 0.55 8.87 10.46
N ASP A 94 1.51 8.32 9.72
CA ASP A 94 1.37 8.06 8.28
C ASP A 94 0.60 6.79 8.02
N TRP A 95 0.85 5.74 8.81
CA TRP A 95 0.05 4.52 8.80
C TRP A 95 -1.40 4.78 9.18
N ILE A 96 -1.66 5.50 10.27
CA ILE A 96 -3.03 5.87 10.68
C ILE A 96 -3.71 6.64 9.56
N TYR A 97 -3.05 7.64 8.99
CA TYR A 97 -3.61 8.40 7.87
C TYR A 97 -3.95 7.52 6.66
N TYR A 98 -3.04 6.63 6.25
CA TYR A 98 -3.32 5.75 5.13
C TYR A 98 -4.48 4.78 5.45
N VAL A 99 -4.38 4.03 6.55
CA VAL A 99 -5.36 2.99 6.90
C VAL A 99 -6.75 3.58 7.17
N GLU A 100 -6.84 4.74 7.80
CA GLU A 100 -8.12 5.31 8.23
C GLU A 100 -8.75 6.24 7.20
N GLN A 101 -7.94 7.03 6.49
CA GLN A 101 -8.44 8.08 5.59
C GLN A 101 -8.29 7.70 4.11
N CYS A 102 -7.31 6.85 3.75
CA CYS A 102 -7.02 6.53 2.35
C CYS A 102 -7.57 5.16 1.94
N LEU A 103 -7.27 4.11 2.70
CA LEU A 103 -7.62 2.73 2.40
C LEU A 103 -9.12 2.49 2.20
N PRO A 104 -10.06 3.12 2.94
CA PRO A 104 -11.50 2.97 2.67
C PRO A 104 -11.92 3.44 1.28
N HIS A 105 -11.08 4.22 0.60
CA HIS A 105 -11.26 4.78 -0.74
C HIS A 105 -10.22 4.26 -1.74
N ASP A 106 -9.44 3.24 -1.37
CA ASP A 106 -8.40 2.63 -2.20
C ASP A 106 -8.97 1.38 -2.87
N GLU A 107 -9.66 1.59 -3.99
CA GLU A 107 -10.37 0.55 -4.72
C GLU A 107 -9.45 -0.63 -5.08
N GLU A 108 -8.26 -0.35 -5.60
CA GLU A 108 -7.34 -1.36 -6.13
C GLU A 108 -6.81 -2.29 -5.02
N VAL A 109 -6.41 -1.71 -3.88
CA VAL A 109 -5.93 -2.48 -2.72
C VAL A 109 -7.09 -3.29 -2.11
N LEU A 110 -8.26 -2.67 -1.91
CA LEU A 110 -9.42 -3.36 -1.36
C LEU A 110 -9.91 -4.49 -2.28
N GLN A 111 -9.88 -4.30 -3.60
CA GLN A 111 -10.21 -5.33 -4.57
C GLN A 111 -9.29 -6.54 -4.42
N LYS A 112 -7.97 -6.34 -4.28
CA LYS A 112 -7.01 -7.43 -4.11
C LYS A 112 -7.24 -8.20 -2.82
N ILE A 113 -7.44 -7.50 -1.70
CA ILE A 113 -7.67 -8.13 -0.40
C ILE A 113 -9.01 -8.89 -0.42
N SER A 114 -10.07 -8.29 -0.95
CA SER A 114 -11.41 -8.90 -1.04
C SER A 114 -11.46 -10.10 -2.00
N SER A 115 -10.56 -10.16 -2.98
CA SER A 115 -10.39 -11.33 -3.85
C SER A 115 -9.81 -12.56 -3.12
N GLY A 116 -9.26 -12.39 -1.91
CA GLY A 116 -8.79 -13.48 -1.06
C GLY A 116 -7.56 -14.23 -1.57
N GLY A 117 -7.40 -15.48 -1.11
CA GLY A 117 -6.24 -16.33 -1.40
C GLY A 117 -4.96 -15.81 -0.73
N ALA A 118 -3.82 -15.95 -1.40
CA ALA A 118 -2.54 -15.45 -0.88
C ALA A 118 -2.51 -13.92 -0.68
N ARG A 119 -3.38 -13.16 -1.37
CA ARG A 119 -3.43 -11.68 -1.25
C ARG A 119 -3.90 -11.24 0.13
N VAL A 120 -5.00 -11.78 0.64
CA VAL A 120 -5.47 -11.44 1.99
C VAL A 120 -4.48 -11.93 3.06
N GLU A 121 -3.81 -13.06 2.82
CA GLU A 121 -2.77 -13.54 3.73
C GLU A 121 -1.57 -12.58 3.81
N ARG A 122 -1.08 -12.11 2.65
CA ARG A 122 0.00 -11.12 2.58
C ARG A 122 -0.39 -9.81 3.27
N TRP A 123 -1.62 -9.35 3.08
CA TRP A 123 -2.16 -8.20 3.83
C TRP A 123 -2.13 -8.43 5.35
N CYS A 124 -2.63 -9.58 5.81
CA CYS A 124 -2.60 -9.93 7.23
C CYS A 124 -1.17 -9.98 7.79
N ASN A 125 -0.20 -10.47 7.01
CA ASN A 125 1.21 -10.47 7.40
C ASN A 125 1.78 -9.06 7.52
N ILE A 126 1.49 -8.16 6.58
CA ILE A 126 1.88 -6.74 6.66
C ILE A 126 1.29 -6.10 7.92
N VAL A 127 0.01 -6.34 8.20
CA VAL A 127 -0.66 -5.80 9.40
C VAL A 127 0.04 -6.25 10.69
N LYS A 128 0.53 -7.50 10.74
CA LYS A 128 1.29 -8.02 11.89
C LYS A 128 2.71 -7.47 11.95
N GLU A 129 3.41 -7.42 10.82
CA GLU A 129 4.80 -6.98 10.73
C GLU A 129 4.97 -5.54 11.17
N PHE A 130 4.06 -4.66 10.75
CA PHE A 130 4.06 -3.24 11.13
C PHE A 130 3.25 -2.96 12.40
N ASP A 131 2.81 -4.00 13.11
CA ASP A 131 2.00 -3.96 14.33
C ASP A 131 0.86 -2.93 14.28
N LEU A 132 0.12 -2.91 13.17
CA LEU A 132 -0.91 -1.90 12.93
C LEU A 132 -2.06 -1.98 13.96
N LYS A 133 -2.22 -3.14 14.62
CA LYS A 133 -3.21 -3.33 15.68
C LYS A 133 -2.91 -2.48 16.93
N SER A 134 -1.65 -2.09 17.15
CA SER A 134 -1.26 -1.24 18.29
C SER A 134 -1.74 0.21 18.15
N PHE A 135 -2.18 0.62 16.96
CA PHE A 135 -2.59 2.00 16.70
C PHE A 135 -4.06 2.24 17.06
N GLU A 136 -4.36 3.47 17.44
CA GLU A 136 -5.71 3.92 17.73
C GLU A 136 -6.37 4.47 16.46
N TYR A 137 -7.43 3.81 16.01
CA TYR A 137 -8.27 4.27 14.91
C TYR A 137 -9.60 4.78 15.48
N GLN A 138 -10.20 5.81 14.89
CA GLN A 138 -11.53 6.31 15.28
C GLN A 138 -12.65 5.48 14.65
N ASN A 139 -12.47 4.99 13.43
CA ASN A 139 -13.47 4.21 12.71
C ASN A 139 -13.53 2.75 13.22
N SER A 140 -14.64 2.37 13.86
CA SER A 140 -14.85 1.02 14.40
C SER A 140 -14.75 -0.09 13.34
N LYS A 141 -15.13 0.16 12.09
CA LYS A 141 -14.99 -0.82 11.00
C LYS A 141 -13.54 -1.03 10.59
N ILE A 142 -12.72 0.01 10.71
CA ILE A 142 -11.27 -0.08 10.49
C ILE A 142 -10.60 -0.82 11.64
N GLN A 143 -10.95 -0.50 12.89
CA GLN A 143 -10.48 -1.26 14.05
C GLN A 143 -10.79 -2.75 13.90
N GLU A 144 -12.01 -3.10 13.51
CA GLU A 144 -12.43 -4.48 13.28
C GLU A 144 -11.63 -5.14 12.14
N PHE A 145 -11.48 -4.43 11.01
CA PHE A 145 -10.70 -4.93 9.87
C PHE A 145 -9.24 -5.24 10.28
N ILE A 146 -8.57 -4.28 10.93
CA ILE A 146 -7.19 -4.45 11.39
C ILE A 146 -7.09 -5.54 12.46
N LYS A 147 -8.06 -5.65 13.37
CA LYS A 147 -8.10 -6.74 14.36
C LYS A 147 -8.16 -8.11 13.71
N PHE A 148 -9.05 -8.32 12.74
CA PHE A 148 -9.13 -9.59 12.02
C PHE A 148 -7.84 -9.88 11.25
N SER A 149 -7.29 -8.87 10.57
CA SER A 149 -6.03 -9.01 9.84
C SER A 149 -4.86 -9.39 10.75
N ALA A 150 -4.71 -8.73 11.89
CA ALA A 150 -3.65 -9.03 12.86
C ALA A 150 -3.77 -10.43 13.48
N ASN A 151 -4.99 -10.95 13.60
CA ASN A 151 -5.25 -12.30 14.09
C ASN A 151 -5.11 -13.38 12.99
N LEU A 152 -4.67 -13.01 11.77
CA LEU A 152 -4.64 -13.89 10.59
C LEU A 152 -6.00 -14.49 10.22
N ASP A 153 -7.10 -13.84 10.62
CA ASP A 153 -8.44 -14.25 10.24
C ASP A 153 -8.75 -13.80 8.80
N LYS A 154 -8.23 -14.57 7.85
CA LYS A 154 -8.31 -14.29 6.42
C LYS A 154 -9.74 -14.15 5.92
N ASN A 155 -10.69 -14.89 6.49
CA ASN A 155 -12.09 -14.89 6.04
C ASN A 155 -12.79 -13.60 6.45
N ASN A 156 -12.62 -13.17 7.70
CA ASN A 156 -13.22 -11.93 8.17
C ASN A 156 -12.49 -10.71 7.62
N ALA A 157 -11.15 -10.73 7.53
CA ALA A 157 -10.38 -9.66 6.89
C ALA A 157 -10.81 -9.44 5.43
N LYS A 158 -10.97 -10.54 4.66
CA LYS A 158 -11.52 -10.49 3.30
C LYS A 158 -12.93 -9.88 3.27
N SER A 159 -13.79 -10.29 4.20
CA SER A 159 -15.17 -9.79 4.29
C SER A 159 -15.24 -8.29 4.60
N CYS A 160 -14.40 -7.81 5.53
CA CYS A 160 -14.26 -6.38 5.82
C CYS A 160 -13.81 -5.61 4.57
N ALA A 161 -12.74 -6.06 3.91
CA ALA A 161 -12.24 -5.43 2.68
C ALA A 161 -13.31 -5.39 1.58
N ASN A 162 -14.06 -6.48 1.40
CA ASN A 162 -15.17 -6.54 0.45
C ASN A 162 -16.31 -5.56 0.79
N SER A 163 -16.58 -5.33 2.07
CA SER A 163 -17.59 -4.36 2.51
C SER A 163 -17.20 -2.93 2.12
N PHE A 164 -15.93 -2.54 2.27
CA PHE A 164 -15.44 -1.25 1.79
C PHE A 164 -15.46 -1.19 0.27
N TYR A 165 -14.94 -2.20 -0.42
CA TYR A 165 -14.90 -2.26 -1.88
C TYR A 165 -16.29 -2.13 -2.52
N LYS A 166 -17.27 -2.88 -2.01
CA LYS A 166 -18.67 -2.82 -2.50
C LYS A 166 -19.30 -1.44 -2.37
N LYS A 167 -18.94 -0.69 -1.33
CA LYS A 167 -19.44 0.69 -1.18
C LYS A 167 -18.86 1.61 -2.24
N LEU A 168 -17.60 1.45 -2.62
CA LEU A 168 -16.97 2.26 -3.66
C LEU A 168 -17.61 2.02 -5.03
N ILE A 169 -17.79 0.76 -5.42
CA ILE A 169 -18.37 0.41 -6.72
C ILE A 169 -19.86 0.78 -6.85
N ASN A 170 -20.60 0.86 -5.73
CA ASN A 170 -22.01 1.24 -5.73
C ASN A 170 -22.25 2.76 -5.71
N LEU A 171 -21.19 3.55 -5.54
CA LEU A 171 -21.23 5.02 -5.59
C LEU A 171 -20.91 5.58 -6.99
N ASN A 172 -20.39 4.73 -7.89
CA ASN A 172 -20.08 5.03 -9.29
C ASN A 172 -21.21 4.54 -10.21
#